data_AF-A0A3L6PYN7-F1
#
_entry.id   AF-A0A3L6PYN7-F1
#
_cell.length_a   1.000
_cell.length_b   1.000
_cell.length_c   1.000
_cell.angle_alpha   90.00
_cell.angle_beta   90.00
_cell.angle_gamma   90.00
#
_symmetry.space_group_name_H-M   'P 1'
#
loop_
_entity.id
_entity.type
_entity.pdbx_description
1 polymer ?
#
loop_
_entity_poly.entity_id
_entity_poly.type
_entity_poly.pdbx_seq_one_letter_code
_entity_poly.pdbx_strand_id
1 'polypeptide(L)'
;MAKNEAFNCSNGDIYKWRQLWPILAGRFGLEWIGYEGEENRVKVSKAMAGKEVVWAEFVEENQLVPTQLHEVANWWFVDALFSVELEFLDSMNKSKEHGFLGFRNTVKSFNSWIDRMKAYNIVP
;
A
#
# COMPACT_ATOMS: atom_id res chain seq x y z
N MET A 1 -21.46 2.07 -24.98
CA MET A 1 -20.27 1.45 -24.34
C MET A 1 -19.17 1.35 -25.36
N ALA A 2 -17.97 1.83 -25.04
CA ALA A 2 -16.80 1.69 -25.89
C ALA A 2 -16.34 0.22 -25.95
N LYS A 3 -15.82 -0.22 -27.10
CA LYS A 3 -15.24 -1.56 -27.31
C LYS A 3 -13.93 -1.41 -28.08
N ASN A 4 -13.00 -2.36 -27.90
CA ASN A 4 -11.70 -2.41 -28.59
C ASN A 4 -10.78 -1.20 -28.32
N GLU A 5 -10.78 -0.69 -27.09
CA GLU A 5 -10.02 0.49 -26.68
C GLU A 5 -9.20 0.18 -25.42
N ALA A 6 -7.96 0.69 -25.36
CA ALA A 6 -7.16 0.67 -24.13
C ALA A 6 -7.53 1.88 -23.24
N PHE A 7 -7.71 1.64 -21.95
CA PHE A 7 -8.10 2.66 -20.96
C PHE A 7 -7.18 2.63 -19.74
N ASN A 8 -6.83 3.81 -19.24
CA ASN A 8 -6.24 3.96 -17.91
C ASN A 8 -7.30 3.68 -16.84
N CYS A 9 -6.84 3.30 -15.64
CA CYS A 9 -7.70 3.00 -14.50
C CYS A 9 -7.01 3.38 -13.19
N SER A 10 -7.18 4.63 -12.78
CA SER A 10 -6.79 5.14 -11.47
C SER A 10 -8.01 5.61 -10.68
N ASN A 11 -7.81 5.91 -9.40
CA ASN A 11 -8.90 6.31 -8.50
C ASN A 11 -9.56 7.64 -8.86
N GLY A 12 -8.89 8.47 -9.69
CA GLY A 12 -9.38 9.79 -10.11
C GLY A 12 -9.03 10.93 -9.16
N ASP A 13 -8.22 10.67 -8.13
CA ASP A 13 -7.65 11.66 -7.22
C ASP A 13 -6.13 11.48 -7.07
N ILE A 14 -5.48 12.42 -6.38
CA ILE A 14 -4.04 12.40 -6.07
C ILE A 14 -3.82 12.29 -4.57
N TYR A 15 -2.68 11.74 -4.16
CA TYR A 15 -2.30 11.60 -2.76
C TYR A 15 -0.79 11.79 -2.58
N LYS A 16 -0.36 12.02 -1.34
CA LYS A 16 1.06 11.97 -0.96
C LYS A 16 1.28 10.92 0.12
N TRP A 17 2.37 10.17 0.04
CA TRP A 17 2.74 9.21 1.09
C TRP A 17 2.89 9.84 2.47
N ARG A 18 3.35 11.10 2.56
CA ARG A 18 3.37 11.88 3.82
C ARG A 18 1.99 11.98 4.49
N GLN A 19 0.90 11.86 3.73
CA GLN A 19 -0.47 11.83 4.27
C GLN A 19 -0.91 10.41 4.65
N LEU A 20 -0.54 9.40 3.87
CA LEU A 20 -0.96 8.01 4.12
C LEU A 20 -0.16 7.32 5.23
N TRP A 21 1.11 7.68 5.40
CA TRP A 21 2.01 7.10 6.39
C TRP A 21 1.52 7.25 7.85
N PRO A 22 1.14 8.45 8.33
CA PRO A 22 0.57 8.58 9.68
C PRO A 22 -0.75 7.82 9.86
N ILE A 23 -1.55 7.69 8.79
CA ILE A 23 -2.78 6.89 8.81
C ILE A 23 -2.43 5.43 9.03
N LEU A 24 -1.48 4.88 8.25
CA LEU A 24 -1.05 3.50 8.40
C LEU A 24 -0.58 3.22 9.84
N ALA A 25 0.27 4.07 10.40
CA ALA A 25 0.75 3.90 11.77
C ALA A 25 -0.38 3.94 12.80
N GLY A 26 -1.30 4.91 12.69
CA GLY A 26 -2.46 5.01 13.58
C GLY A 26 -3.39 3.80 13.50
N ARG A 27 -3.50 3.16 12.34
CA ARG A 27 -4.30 1.94 12.13
C ARG A 27 -3.74 0.69 12.83
N PHE A 28 -2.48 0.74 13.24
CA PHE A 28 -1.81 -0.28 14.04
C PHE A 28 -1.41 0.23 15.44
N GLY A 29 -1.84 1.44 15.83
CA GLY A 29 -1.51 2.03 17.13
C GLY A 29 -0.02 2.32 17.33
N LEU A 30 0.73 2.54 16.24
CA LEU A 30 2.16 2.77 16.26
C LEU A 30 2.49 4.27 16.17
N GLU A 31 3.58 4.67 16.83
CA GLU A 31 4.24 5.94 16.53
C GLU A 31 4.86 5.90 15.14
N TRP A 32 5.01 7.07 14.51
CA TRP A 32 5.60 7.18 13.18
C TRP A 32 6.63 8.29 13.11
N ILE A 33 7.64 8.05 12.27
CA ILE A 33 8.66 9.02 11.89
C ILE A 33 8.48 9.28 10.39
N GLY A 34 8.56 10.56 10.01
CA GLY A 34 8.46 10.99 8.61
C GLY A 34 9.78 10.82 7.85
N TYR A 35 9.86 11.45 6.68
CA TYR A 35 11.11 11.54 5.95
C TYR A 35 12.05 12.55 6.61
N GLU A 36 13.24 12.11 7.02
CA GLU A 36 14.26 12.90 7.74
C GLU A 36 15.53 13.16 6.90
N GLY A 37 15.43 13.11 5.57
CA GLY A 37 16.58 13.27 4.68
C GLY A 37 17.04 11.96 4.05
N GLU A 38 17.85 12.07 2.99
CA GLU A 38 18.29 10.91 2.18
C GLU A 38 19.31 10.07 2.94
N GLU A 39 20.13 10.71 3.77
CA GLU A 39 21.10 10.09 4.67
C GLU A 39 20.46 9.14 5.69
N ASN A 40 19.20 9.40 6.05
CA ASN A 40 18.43 8.61 7.01
C ASN A 40 17.49 7.60 6.33
N ARG A 41 17.53 7.50 4.99
CA ARG A 41 16.65 6.59 4.24
C ARG A 41 17.05 5.13 4.48
N VAL A 42 16.08 4.33 4.93
CA VAL A 42 16.25 2.89 5.19
C VAL A 42 15.61 2.07 4.07
N LYS A 43 16.31 1.02 3.61
CA LYS A 43 15.71 -0.01 2.75
C LYS A 43 14.91 -0.98 3.60
N VAL A 44 13.61 -1.05 3.37
CA VAL A 44 12.69 -1.95 4.09
C VAL A 44 13.08 -3.40 3.83
N SER A 45 13.51 -3.75 2.62
CA SER A 45 14.00 -5.10 2.33
C SER A 45 15.18 -5.54 3.20
N LYS A 46 16.09 -4.62 3.53
CA LYS A 46 17.20 -4.92 4.44
C LYS A 46 16.73 -5.05 5.89
N ALA A 47 15.82 -4.15 6.32
CA ALA A 47 15.28 -4.17 7.68
C ALA A 47 14.44 -5.42 7.97
N MET A 48 13.76 -5.95 6.96
CA MET A 48 12.89 -7.13 7.06
C MET A 48 13.59 -8.46 6.75
N ALA A 49 14.87 -8.43 6.34
CA ALA A 49 15.64 -9.66 6.10
C ALA A 49 15.78 -10.46 7.41
N GLY A 50 15.51 -11.77 7.35
CA GLY A 50 15.60 -12.65 8.53
C GLY A 50 14.43 -12.56 9.50
N LYS A 51 13.33 -11.88 9.13
CA LYS A 51 12.12 -11.74 9.96
C LYS A 51 11.08 -12.83 9.74
N GLU A 52 11.42 -13.90 9.03
CA GLU A 52 10.51 -15.01 8.72
C GLU A 52 10.05 -15.73 9.99
N VAL A 53 10.97 -15.99 10.92
CA VAL A 53 10.64 -16.63 12.22
C VAL A 53 9.76 -15.72 13.06
N VAL A 54 10.09 -14.42 13.11
CA VAL A 54 9.30 -13.42 13.84
C VAL A 54 7.87 -13.35 13.28
N TRP A 55 7.70 -13.41 11.95
CA TRP A 55 6.38 -13.43 11.34
C TRP A 55 5.61 -14.71 11.68
N ALA A 56 6.26 -15.88 11.65
CA ALA A 56 5.63 -17.14 12.00
C ALA A 56 5.12 -17.14 13.45
N GLU A 57 5.94 -16.69 14.40
CA GLU A 57 5.55 -16.52 15.81
C GLU A 57 4.37 -15.53 15.92
N PHE A 58 4.45 -14.40 15.22
CA PHE A 58 3.39 -13.39 15.24
C PHE A 58 2.05 -13.90 14.69
N VAL A 59 2.08 -14.71 13.63
CA VAL A 59 0.90 -15.37 13.05
C VAL A 59 0.25 -16.31 14.06
N GLU A 60 1.05 -17.11 14.77
CA GLU A 60 0.55 -18.02 15.81
C GLU A 60 -0.04 -17.26 17.01
N GLU A 61 0.67 -16.29 17.55
CA GLU A 61 0.25 -15.50 18.72
C GLU A 61 -1.07 -14.75 18.47
N ASN A 62 -1.24 -14.21 17.26
CA ASN A 62 -2.42 -13.41 16.90
C ASN A 62 -3.50 -14.22 16.18
N GLN A 63 -3.34 -15.54 16.05
CA GLN A 63 -4.29 -16.44 15.36
C GLN A 63 -4.64 -15.98 13.93
N LEU A 64 -3.62 -15.52 13.22
CA LEU A 64 -3.74 -15.05 11.85
C LEU A 64 -3.84 -16.24 10.88
N VAL A 65 -4.22 -15.95 9.64
CA VAL A 65 -4.16 -16.93 8.56
C VAL A 65 -2.71 -17.41 8.39
N PRO A 66 -2.46 -18.73 8.41
CA PRO A 66 -1.12 -19.28 8.24
C PRO A 66 -0.51 -18.84 6.90
N THR A 67 0.51 -17.99 6.96
CA THR A 67 1.18 -17.41 5.80
C THR A 67 2.68 -17.29 6.06
N GLN A 68 3.48 -17.49 5.03
CA GLN A 68 4.90 -17.20 5.06
C GLN A 68 5.11 -15.70 4.76
N LEU A 69 6.13 -15.08 5.35
CA LEU A 69 6.36 -13.65 5.21
C LEU A 69 6.45 -13.18 3.74
N HIS A 70 7.08 -14.00 2.88
CA HIS A 70 7.25 -13.69 1.46
C HIS A 70 5.96 -13.86 0.62
N GLU A 71 4.93 -14.52 1.15
CA GLU A 71 3.63 -14.67 0.47
C GLU A 71 2.77 -13.41 0.64
N VAL A 72 2.96 -12.69 1.76
CA VAL A 72 2.14 -11.53 2.13
C VAL A 72 2.88 -10.19 2.01
N ALA A 73 4.21 -10.22 1.89
CA ALA A 73 5.02 -9.02 1.80
C ALA A 73 6.04 -9.06 0.65
N ASN A 74 6.03 -7.99 -0.15
CA ASN A 74 6.98 -7.78 -1.23
C ASN A 74 7.85 -6.55 -0.94
N TRP A 75 8.90 -6.74 -0.14
CA TRP A 75 9.72 -5.64 0.37
C TRP A 75 10.52 -4.91 -0.72
N TRP A 76 10.99 -5.63 -1.75
CA TRP A 76 11.67 -5.01 -2.88
C TRP A 76 10.73 -4.03 -3.61
N PHE A 77 9.46 -4.38 -3.76
CA PHE A 77 8.49 -3.51 -4.41
C PHE A 77 8.26 -2.22 -3.60
N VAL A 78 8.22 -2.31 -2.27
CA VAL A 78 8.11 -1.14 -1.39
C VAL A 78 9.33 -0.22 -1.54
N ASP A 79 10.55 -0.79 -1.55
CA ASP A 79 11.77 -0.02 -1.77
C ASP A 79 11.77 0.67 -3.14
N ALA A 80 11.37 -0.05 -4.20
CA ALA A 80 11.28 0.51 -5.54
C ALA A 80 10.26 1.65 -5.59
N LEU A 81 9.08 1.48 -4.98
CA LEU A 81 8.02 2.48 -4.93
C LEU A 81 8.47 3.79 -4.27
N PHE A 82 9.22 3.71 -3.16
CA PHE A 82 9.73 4.90 -2.46
C PHE A 82 11.00 5.51 -3.05
N SER A 83 11.67 4.78 -3.95
CA SER A 83 12.88 5.24 -4.64
C SER A 83 12.59 5.92 -5.98
N VAL A 84 11.32 5.98 -6.39
CA VAL A 84 10.91 6.72 -7.59
C VAL A 84 11.03 8.23 -7.35
N GLU A 85 11.83 8.91 -8.16
CA GLU A 85 12.05 10.36 -8.08
C GLU A 85 11.01 11.19 -8.85
N LEU A 86 10.21 10.55 -9.71
CA LEU A 86 9.24 11.20 -10.59
C LEU A 86 7.81 10.85 -10.23
N GLU A 87 6.89 11.82 -10.33
CA GLU A 87 5.47 11.55 -10.16
C GLU A 87 4.90 10.83 -11.40
N PHE A 88 4.56 9.54 -11.27
CA PHE A 88 3.85 8.79 -12.30
C PHE A 88 2.34 9.00 -12.17
N LEU A 89 1.80 9.94 -12.95
CA LEU A 89 0.37 10.21 -13.02
C LEU A 89 -0.19 9.76 -14.38
N ASP A 90 -1.36 9.14 -14.36
CA ASP A 90 -2.13 8.83 -15.56
C ASP A 90 -3.27 9.84 -15.78
N SER A 91 -4.06 9.63 -16.84
CA SER A 91 -5.27 10.42 -17.09
C SER A 91 -6.48 9.52 -17.25
N MET A 92 -7.52 9.79 -16.44
CA MET A 92 -8.83 9.15 -16.53
C MET A 92 -9.78 9.81 -17.54
N ASN A 93 -9.32 10.81 -18.31
CA ASN A 93 -10.20 11.55 -19.23
C ASN A 93 -10.84 10.64 -20.28
N LYS A 94 -10.06 9.80 -20.96
CA LYS A 94 -10.58 8.83 -21.94
C LYS A 94 -11.65 7.93 -21.33
N SER A 95 -11.42 7.41 -20.12
CA SER A 95 -12.39 6.56 -19.43
C SER A 95 -13.69 7.31 -19.12
N LYS A 96 -13.58 8.55 -18.60
CA LYS A 96 -14.74 9.41 -18.27
C LYS A 96 -15.54 9.83 -19.51
N GLU A 97 -14.85 10.24 -20.58
CA GLU A 97 -15.45 10.62 -21.87
C GLU A 97 -16.22 9.47 -22.51
N HIS A 98 -15.78 8.22 -22.28
CA HIS A 98 -16.47 7.02 -22.73
C HIS A 98 -17.48 6.45 -21.71
N GLY A 99 -17.81 7.22 -20.67
CA GLY A 99 -18.91 6.95 -19.74
C GLY A 99 -18.53 6.19 -18.45
N PHE A 100 -17.25 5.89 -18.22
CA PHE A 100 -16.78 5.33 -16.95
C PHE A 100 -16.56 6.44 -15.93
N LEU A 101 -17.56 6.68 -15.09
CA LEU A 101 -17.55 7.72 -14.04
C LEU A 101 -17.21 7.16 -12.65
N GLY A 102 -16.74 5.92 -12.58
CA GLY A 102 -16.33 5.29 -11.32
C GLY A 102 -15.07 5.96 -10.78
N PHE A 103 -15.10 6.30 -9.50
CA PHE A 103 -13.95 6.85 -8.78
C PHE A 103 -13.91 6.30 -7.35
N ARG A 104 -12.79 6.49 -6.68
CA ARG A 104 -12.64 6.22 -5.24
C ARG A 104 -11.87 7.36 -4.61
N ASN A 105 -12.22 7.71 -3.37
CA ASN A 105 -11.34 8.54 -2.56
C ASN A 105 -10.19 7.65 -2.06
N THR A 106 -8.96 7.99 -2.41
CA THR A 106 -7.79 7.14 -2.13
C THR A 106 -7.58 6.91 -0.63
N VAL A 107 -7.78 7.93 0.22
CA VAL A 107 -7.64 7.77 1.68
C VAL A 107 -8.69 6.82 2.25
N LYS A 108 -9.95 6.92 1.81
CA LYS A 108 -11.01 5.97 2.21
C LYS A 108 -10.73 4.56 1.69
N SER A 109 -10.27 4.45 0.45
CA SER A 109 -9.89 3.17 -0.16
C SER A 109 -8.75 2.51 0.62
N PHE A 110 -7.71 3.27 0.97
CA PHE A 110 -6.57 2.79 1.75
C PHE A 110 -7.01 2.22 3.10
N ASN A 111 -7.84 2.96 3.85
CA ASN A 111 -8.41 2.46 5.10
C ASN A 111 -9.26 1.20 4.89
N SER A 112 -10.14 1.20 3.88
CA SER A 112 -10.98 0.04 3.56
C SER A 112 -10.17 -1.22 3.24
N TRP A 113 -9.02 -1.09 2.58
CA TRP A 113 -8.14 -2.24 2.33
C TRP A 113 -7.46 -2.72 3.61
N ILE A 114 -7.02 -1.82 4.49
CA ILE A 114 -6.49 -2.22 5.81
C ILE A 114 -7.58 -2.92 6.63
N ASP A 115 -8.80 -2.35 6.73
CA ASP A 115 -9.96 -2.97 7.39
C ASP A 115 -10.22 -4.37 6.84
N ARG A 116 -10.16 -4.52 5.51
CA ARG A 116 -10.34 -5.81 4.85
C ARG A 116 -9.27 -6.81 5.26
N MET A 117 -7.99 -6.45 5.23
CA MET A 117 -6.91 -7.36 5.62
C MET A 117 -7.02 -7.82 7.07
N LYS A 118 -7.45 -6.93 7.98
CA LYS A 118 -7.77 -7.26 9.38
C LYS A 118 -8.97 -8.20 9.49
N ALA A 119 -10.06 -7.92 8.75
CA ALA A 119 -11.25 -8.75 8.76
C ALA A 119 -11.01 -10.18 8.22
N TYR A 120 -10.01 -10.35 7.36
CA TYR A 120 -9.55 -11.66 6.88
C TYR A 120 -8.42 -12.27 7.73
N ASN A 121 -8.07 -11.66 8.88
CA ASN A 121 -7.01 -12.09 9.77
C ASN A 121 -5.65 -12.31 9.06
N ILE A 122 -5.32 -11.52 8.04
CA ILE A 122 -3.99 -11.55 7.42
C ILE A 122 -2.99 -10.74 8.26
N VAL A 123 -3.49 -9.68 8.88
CA VAL A 123 -2.80 -8.81 9.84
C VAL A 123 -3.76 -8.56 11.01
N PRO A 124 -3.27 -8.21 12.21
CA PRO A 124 -4.13 -7.90 13.36
C PRO A 124 -4.84 -6.55 13.21
#